data_AF-Q9Y4Y4-F1
#
_entry.id   AF-Q9Y4Y4-F1
#
_cell.length_a   1.000
_cell.length_b   1.000
_cell.length_c   1.000
_cell.angle_alpha   90.00
_cell.angle_beta   90.00
_cell.angle_gamma   90.00
#
_symmetry.space_group_name_H-M   'P 1'
#
loop_
_entity.id
_entity.type
_entity.pdbx_description
1 polymer ?
#
loop_
_entity_poly.entity_id
_entity_poly.type
_entity_poly.pdbx_seq_one_letter_code
_entity_poly.pdbx_strand_id
1 'polypeptide(L)'
;MARFDDPTQRPYKLPDLCTELNTSLQDVSIACVYCKATLERTEVYQFAFKDLFIVYRDCIAYAACHKCIDFYSRIRELRYYSNSVYGETLEKITNTELYNLLIRCLRCQKPLNPAEKRRHLKDKRRFHSIAGQYRGQCNTCCDQARQERLRRRRETQV
;
A
#
# COMPACT_ATOMS: atom_id res chain seq x y z
N MET A 1 11.74 -15.09 -18.76
CA MET A 1 11.68 -14.34 -17.48
C MET A 1 12.97 -14.59 -16.73
N ALA A 2 13.65 -13.55 -16.26
CA ALA A 2 14.87 -13.72 -15.48
C ALA A 2 14.58 -14.54 -14.21
N ARG A 3 15.46 -15.50 -13.91
CA ARG A 3 15.39 -16.33 -12.71
C ARG A 3 16.39 -15.79 -11.71
N PHE A 4 15.91 -15.51 -10.51
CA PHE A 4 16.73 -15.07 -9.41
C PHE A 4 16.75 -16.21 -8.39
N ASP A 5 17.84 -16.96 -8.31
CA ASP A 5 17.91 -18.20 -7.52
C ASP A 5 18.48 -18.00 -6.11
N ASP A 6 19.30 -16.98 -5.86
CA ASP A 6 19.82 -16.65 -4.52
C ASP A 6 18.93 -15.61 -3.83
N PRO A 7 18.20 -15.90 -2.74
CA PRO A 7 17.35 -14.94 -2.03
C PRO A 7 18.08 -13.71 -1.46
N THR A 8 19.39 -13.80 -1.22
CA THR A 8 20.17 -12.73 -0.59
C THR A 8 20.57 -11.63 -1.56
N GLN A 9 20.60 -11.94 -2.86
CA GLN A 9 21.06 -11.02 -3.91
C GLN A 9 19.94 -10.49 -4.80
N ARG A 10 18.68 -10.87 -4.57
CA ARG A 10 17.57 -10.47 -5.46
C ARG A 10 17.13 -9.03 -5.20
N PRO A 11 16.71 -8.31 -6.24
CA PRO A 11 16.17 -6.97 -6.10
C PRO A 11 14.76 -7.05 -5.51
N TYR A 12 14.52 -6.37 -4.39
CA TYR A 12 13.21 -6.34 -3.76
C TYR A 12 12.40 -5.10 -4.10
N LYS A 13 13.01 -4.08 -4.72
CA LYS A 13 12.31 -2.90 -5.22
C LYS A 13 12.26 -2.94 -6.74
N LEU A 14 11.18 -2.37 -7.26
CA LEU A 14 10.94 -2.34 -8.70
C LEU A 14 12.03 -1.57 -9.48
N PRO A 15 12.54 -0.41 -9.01
CA PRO A 15 13.67 0.25 -9.66
C PRO A 15 14.93 -0.63 -9.73
N ASP A 16 15.28 -1.32 -8.64
CA ASP A 16 16.44 -2.21 -8.58
C ASP A 16 16.30 -3.37 -9.58
N LEU A 17 15.10 -3.95 -9.69
CA LEU A 17 14.80 -4.97 -10.69
C LEU A 17 14.94 -4.44 -12.12
N CYS A 18 14.47 -3.22 -12.38
CA CYS A 18 14.64 -2.58 -13.69
C CYS A 18 16.13 -2.41 -14.03
N THR A 19 16.95 -2.00 -13.06
CA THR A 19 18.41 -1.89 -13.23
C THR A 19 19.06 -3.24 -13.56
N GLU A 20 18.72 -4.30 -12.84
CA GLU A 20 19.28 -5.63 -13.11
C GLU A 20 18.83 -6.21 -14.44
N LEU A 21 17.60 -5.92 -14.88
CA LEU A 21 17.08 -6.34 -16.18
C LEU A 21 17.52 -5.45 -17.35
N ASN A 22 18.34 -4.41 -17.10
CA ASN A 22 18.69 -3.37 -18.08
C ASN A 22 17.46 -2.82 -18.82
N THR A 23 16.39 -2.55 -18.08
CA THR A 23 15.10 -2.12 -18.62
C THR A 23 14.58 -0.88 -17.89
N SER A 24 13.68 -0.14 -18.52
CA SER A 24 13.07 1.05 -17.91
C SER A 24 11.78 0.69 -17.15
N LEU A 25 11.33 1.56 -16.24
CA LEU A 25 10.00 1.42 -15.62
C LEU A 25 8.84 1.46 -16.64
N GLN A 26 9.08 1.99 -17.84
CA GLN A 26 8.08 2.06 -18.91
C GLN A 26 7.92 0.73 -19.64
N ASP A 27 9.02 0.00 -19.78
CA ASP A 27 9.12 -1.19 -20.63
C ASP A 27 9.13 -2.49 -19.82
N VAL A 28 9.26 -2.40 -18.50
CA VAL A 28 9.26 -3.58 -17.62
C VAL A 28 7.91 -4.31 -17.68
N SER A 29 7.96 -5.59 -18.04
CA SER A 29 6.81 -6.48 -18.01
C SER A 29 6.88 -7.36 -16.77
N ILE A 30 5.93 -7.15 -15.84
CA ILE A 30 5.84 -7.90 -14.59
C ILE A 30 4.40 -8.31 -14.31
N ALA A 31 4.22 -9.53 -13.79
CA ALA A 31 2.91 -10.10 -13.49
C ALA A 31 2.50 -9.89 -12.02
N CYS A 32 1.20 -9.86 -11.78
CA CYS A 32 0.63 -9.84 -10.44
C CYS A 32 0.83 -11.20 -9.75
N VAL A 33 1.30 -11.22 -8.51
CA VAL A 33 1.53 -12.44 -7.74
C VAL A 33 0.23 -13.22 -7.49
N TYR A 34 -0.91 -12.52 -7.43
CA TYR A 34 -2.23 -13.10 -7.13
C TYR A 34 -2.97 -13.56 -8.39
N CYS A 35 -3.36 -12.62 -9.26
CA CYS A 35 -4.18 -12.93 -10.44
C CYS A 35 -3.36 -13.33 -11.67
N LYS A 36 -2.02 -13.29 -11.61
CA LYS A 36 -1.09 -13.61 -12.70
C LYS A 36 -1.20 -12.74 -13.97
N ALA A 37 -2.13 -11.79 -14.01
CA ALA A 37 -2.22 -10.81 -15.08
C ALA A 37 -0.97 -9.91 -15.09
N THR A 38 -0.51 -9.56 -16.29
CA THR A 38 0.54 -8.56 -16.51
C THR A 38 0.05 -7.19 -16.02
N LEU A 39 0.88 -6.48 -15.25
CA LEU A 39 0.55 -5.15 -14.77
C LEU A 39 0.51 -4.16 -15.93
N GLU A 40 -0.50 -3.29 -15.93
CA GLU A 40 -0.51 -2.14 -16.83
C GLU A 40 0.57 -1.14 -16.44
N ARG A 41 1.01 -0.30 -17.38
CA ARG A 41 2.05 0.71 -17.15
C ARG A 41 1.70 1.64 -15.97
N THR A 42 0.44 2.00 -15.81
CA THR A 42 -0.06 2.80 -14.67
C THR A 42 0.11 2.07 -13.34
N GLU A 43 -0.11 0.76 -13.31
CA GLU A 43 0.03 -0.09 -12.12
C GLU A 43 1.51 -0.28 -11.75
N VAL A 44 2.40 -0.42 -12.73
CA VAL A 44 3.85 -0.47 -12.54
C VAL A 44 4.35 0.80 -11.83
N TYR A 45 3.95 1.99 -12.31
CA TYR A 45 4.29 3.26 -11.65
C TYR A 45 3.71 3.37 -10.25
N GLN A 46 2.44 2.98 -10.06
CA GLN A 46 1.83 2.99 -8.74
C GLN A 46 2.53 2.03 -7.78
N PHE A 47 3.00 0.89 -8.26
CA PHE A 47 3.72 -0.09 -7.45
C PHE A 47 5.04 0.48 -6.93
N ALA A 48 5.82 1.13 -7.81
CA ALA A 48 7.04 1.85 -7.42
C ALA A 48 6.72 2.99 -6.44
N PHE A 49 5.74 3.83 -6.74
CA PHE A 49 5.37 4.99 -5.91
C PHE A 49 4.83 4.60 -4.53
N LYS A 50 4.16 3.45 -4.42
CA LYS A 50 3.68 2.90 -3.16
C LYS A 50 4.79 2.22 -2.37
N ASP A 51 6.04 2.23 -2.84
CA ASP A 51 7.17 1.62 -2.18
C ASP A 51 6.88 0.16 -1.76
N LEU A 52 6.29 -0.60 -2.69
CA LEU A 52 5.98 -2.00 -2.49
C LEU A 52 7.21 -2.86 -2.79
N PHE A 53 7.18 -4.08 -2.28
CA PHE A 53 8.26 -5.05 -2.45
C PHE A 53 7.87 -6.10 -3.48
N ILE A 54 8.81 -6.43 -4.37
CA ILE A 54 8.71 -7.56 -5.29
C ILE A 54 8.65 -8.84 -4.45
N VAL A 55 7.81 -9.77 -4.89
CA VAL A 55 7.68 -11.09 -4.28
C VAL A 55 8.17 -12.13 -5.28
N TYR A 56 8.99 -13.05 -4.82
CA TYR A 56 9.47 -14.16 -5.63
C TYR A 56 8.61 -15.41 -5.39
N ARG A 57 8.18 -16.05 -6.48
CA ARG A 57 7.56 -17.38 -6.49
C ARG A 57 8.27 -18.21 -7.53
N ASP A 58 8.79 -19.36 -7.15
CA ASP A 58 9.58 -20.24 -8.04
C ASP A 58 10.72 -19.48 -8.74
N CYS A 59 11.41 -18.61 -7.98
CA CYS A 59 12.48 -17.74 -8.46
C CYS A 59 12.08 -16.70 -9.52
N ILE A 60 10.78 -16.52 -9.77
CA ILE A 60 10.23 -15.52 -10.70
C ILE A 60 9.75 -14.31 -9.90
N ALA A 61 10.11 -13.11 -10.36
CA ALA A 61 9.68 -11.84 -9.78
C ALA A 61 8.22 -11.52 -10.11
N TYR A 62 7.43 -11.18 -9.08
CA TYR A 62 6.05 -10.73 -9.21
C TYR A 62 5.82 -9.43 -8.46
N ALA A 63 4.93 -8.61 -9.00
CA ALA A 63 4.37 -7.42 -8.38
C ALA A 63 2.93 -7.69 -7.91
N ALA A 64 2.13 -6.64 -7.69
CA ALA A 64 0.70 -6.77 -7.43
C ALA A 64 -0.08 -5.68 -8.15
N CYS A 65 -1.13 -6.08 -8.87
CA CYS A 65 -2.02 -5.14 -9.55
C CYS A 65 -2.89 -4.37 -8.55
N HIS A 66 -3.44 -3.22 -8.97
CA HIS A 66 -4.25 -2.35 -8.13
C HIS A 66 -5.45 -3.08 -7.54
N LYS A 67 -6.16 -3.88 -8.36
CA LYS A 67 -7.36 -4.63 -7.95
C LYS A 67 -7.06 -5.61 -6.81
N CYS A 68 -5.98 -6.38 -6.94
CA CYS A 68 -5.58 -7.33 -5.90
C CYS A 68 -5.13 -6.62 -4.63
N ILE A 69 -4.37 -5.52 -4.75
CA ILE A 69 -3.96 -4.73 -3.59
C ILE A 69 -5.19 -4.23 -2.83
N ASP A 70 -6.14 -3.56 -3.47
CA ASP A 70 -7.34 -3.05 -2.78
C ASP A 70 -8.15 -4.19 -2.15
N PHE A 71 -8.39 -5.27 -2.90
CA PHE A 71 -9.17 -6.42 -2.43
C PHE A 71 -8.57 -7.06 -1.17
N TYR A 72 -7.29 -7.45 -1.22
CA TYR A 72 -6.63 -8.08 -0.08
C TYR A 72 -6.40 -7.11 1.08
N SER A 73 -6.30 -5.80 0.81
CA SER A 73 -6.18 -4.80 1.87
C SER A 73 -7.48 -4.66 2.66
N ARG A 74 -8.64 -4.71 1.99
CA ARG A 74 -9.97 -4.78 2.63
C ARG A 74 -10.15 -6.07 3.44
N ILE A 75 -9.78 -7.21 2.87
CA ILE A 75 -9.84 -8.49 3.61
C ILE A 75 -8.95 -8.44 4.84
N ARG A 76 -7.74 -7.88 4.71
CA ARG A 76 -6.80 -7.76 5.81
C ARG A 76 -7.34 -6.88 6.94
N GLU A 77 -7.97 -5.76 6.58
CA GLU A 77 -8.68 -4.89 7.53
C GLU A 77 -9.77 -5.67 8.28
N LEU A 78 -10.65 -6.39 7.57
CA LEU A 78 -11.76 -7.11 8.20
C LEU A 78 -11.32 -8.28 9.10
N ARG A 79 -10.27 -9.02 8.70
CA ARG A 79 -9.86 -10.25 9.40
C ARG A 79 -8.84 -10.03 10.51
N TYR A 80 -8.01 -9.00 10.40
CA TYR A 80 -6.85 -8.81 11.28
C TYR A 80 -6.81 -7.43 11.95
N TYR A 81 -7.94 -6.76 12.07
CA TYR A 81 -8.05 -5.55 12.87
C TYR A 81 -7.90 -5.87 14.36
N SER A 82 -7.10 -5.07 15.08
CA SER A 82 -6.88 -5.23 16.51
C SER A 82 -7.46 -4.05 17.30
N ASN A 83 -6.92 -2.85 17.10
CA ASN A 83 -7.29 -1.66 17.86
C ASN A 83 -7.09 -0.38 17.05
N SER A 84 -7.53 0.74 17.62
CA SER A 84 -7.38 2.08 17.02
C SER A 84 -6.83 3.06 18.06
N VAL A 85 -5.87 3.89 17.67
CA VAL A 85 -5.20 4.85 18.54
C VAL A 85 -5.09 6.22 17.88
N TYR A 86 -5.06 7.29 18.68
CA TYR A 86 -4.75 8.62 18.16
C TYR A 86 -3.24 8.77 17.91
N GLY A 87 -2.88 9.78 17.11
CA GLY A 87 -1.48 10.02 16.77
C GLY A 87 -0.57 10.22 17.99
N GLU A 88 -1.00 11.03 18.96
CA GLU A 88 -0.23 11.26 20.20
C GLU A 88 -0.01 9.97 21.00
N THR A 89 -1.02 9.10 21.04
CA THR A 89 -0.91 7.78 21.70
C THR A 89 0.02 6.87 20.92
N LEU A 90 -0.03 6.92 19.59
CA LEU A 90 0.83 6.11 18.73
C LEU A 90 2.30 6.46 18.96
N GLU A 91 2.65 7.75 19.02
CA GLU A 91 4.02 8.20 19.29
C GLU A 91 4.56 7.68 20.63
N LYS A 92 3.71 7.70 21.66
CA LYS A 92 4.03 7.15 22.99
C LYS A 92 4.24 5.63 22.94
N ILE A 93 3.41 4.90 22.21
CA ILE A 93 3.51 3.43 22.10
C ILE A 93 4.78 3.03 21.33
N THR A 94 5.09 3.72 20.23
CA THR A 94 6.25 3.38 19.40
C THR A 94 7.54 4.02 19.87
N ASN A 95 7.47 4.93 20.86
CA ASN A 95 8.58 5.76 21.30
C ASN A 95 9.33 6.43 20.12
N THR A 96 8.57 6.87 19.13
CA THR A 96 9.08 7.41 17.86
C THR A 96 8.08 8.42 17.35
N GLU A 97 8.58 9.57 16.87
CA GLU A 97 7.75 10.62 16.28
C GLU A 97 6.99 10.11 15.04
N LEU A 98 5.76 10.58 14.88
CA LEU A 98 4.90 10.25 13.75
C LEU A 98 5.58 10.52 12.41
N TYR A 99 6.39 11.58 12.33
CA TYR A 99 7.10 11.95 11.12
C TYR A 99 7.99 10.80 10.61
N ASN A 100 8.72 10.14 11.50
CA ASN A 100 9.68 9.07 11.20
C ASN A 100 9.02 7.68 11.08
N LEU A 101 7.81 7.50 11.59
CA LEU A 101 7.10 6.22 11.50
C LEU A 101 6.66 5.90 10.06
N LEU A 102 6.98 4.70 9.56
CA LEU A 102 6.45 4.19 8.29
C LEU A 102 4.99 3.72 8.47
N ILE A 103 4.05 4.65 8.30
CA ILE A 103 2.61 4.37 8.32
C ILE A 103 2.11 4.28 6.90
N ARG A 104 1.52 3.15 6.52
CA ARG A 104 0.90 2.96 5.20
C ARG A 104 -0.60 3.20 5.29
N CYS A 105 -1.19 3.63 4.17
CA CYS A 105 -2.63 3.63 4.04
C CYS A 105 -3.15 2.20 4.24
N LEU A 106 -4.32 2.03 4.85
CA LEU A 106 -4.94 0.72 5.06
C LEU A 106 -5.62 0.15 3.80
N ARG A 107 -5.86 0.99 2.77
CA ARG A 107 -6.55 0.62 1.52
C ARG A 107 -5.59 0.39 0.36
N CYS A 108 -4.79 1.41 0.02
CA CYS A 108 -3.95 1.40 -1.17
C CYS A 108 -2.47 1.09 -0.89
N GLN A 109 -2.10 0.96 0.38
CA GLN A 109 -0.79 0.61 0.92
C GLN A 109 0.34 1.61 0.63
N LYS A 110 -0.03 2.78 0.09
CA LYS A 110 0.86 3.94 -0.06
C LYS A 110 1.36 4.41 1.31
N PRO A 111 2.67 4.66 1.48
CA PRO A 111 3.19 5.37 2.64
C PRO A 111 2.50 6.73 2.80
N LEU A 112 2.09 7.06 4.03
CA LEU A 112 1.52 8.37 4.32
C LEU A 112 2.64 9.41 4.29
N ASN A 113 2.40 10.48 3.54
CA ASN A 113 3.29 11.63 3.58
C ASN A 113 3.07 12.44 4.88
N PRO A 114 4.01 13.34 5.26
CA PRO A 114 3.87 14.13 6.47
C PRO A 114 2.58 14.94 6.55
N ALA A 115 2.08 15.46 5.43
CA ALA A 115 0.84 16.21 5.37
C ALA A 115 -0.39 15.33 5.69
N GLU A 116 -0.42 14.10 5.20
CA GLU A 116 -1.46 13.11 5.50
C GLU A 116 -1.44 12.73 6.97
N LYS A 117 -0.25 12.50 7.56
CA LYS A 117 -0.12 12.26 9.01
C LYS A 117 -0.62 13.44 9.84
N ARG A 118 -0.25 14.67 9.45
CA ARG A 118 -0.75 15.90 10.09
C ARG A 118 -2.27 16.04 9.99
N ARG A 119 -2.87 15.63 8.87
CA ARG A 119 -4.32 15.60 8.71
C ARG A 119 -4.99 14.66 9.70
N HIS A 120 -4.39 13.50 10.00
CA HIS A 120 -4.92 12.60 11.05
C HIS A 120 -4.96 13.29 12.41
N LEU A 121 -3.91 14.04 12.76
CA LEU A 121 -3.87 14.82 13.99
C LEU A 121 -4.92 15.93 14.00
N LYS A 122 -4.97 16.76 12.96
CA LYS A 122 -5.90 17.90 12.83
C LYS A 122 -7.36 17.47 12.86
N ASP A 123 -7.70 16.43 12.09
CA ASP A 123 -9.08 15.94 11.95
C ASP A 123 -9.47 14.97 13.08
N LYS A 124 -8.61 14.77 14.09
CA LYS A 124 -8.76 13.78 15.17
C LYS A 124 -9.15 12.39 14.63
N ARG A 125 -8.45 11.95 13.58
CA ARG A 125 -8.61 10.60 13.02
C ARG A 125 -7.62 9.66 13.68
N ARG A 126 -8.06 8.41 13.85
CA ARG A 126 -7.27 7.36 14.50
C ARG A 126 -6.46 6.59 13.46
N PHE A 127 -5.32 6.08 13.90
CA PHE A 127 -4.58 5.04 13.21
C PHE A 127 -5.10 3.68 13.67
N HIS A 128 -5.16 2.72 12.75
CA HIS A 128 -5.73 1.39 12.98
C HIS A 128 -4.62 0.35 12.96
N SER A 129 -4.50 -0.45 14.02
CA SER A 129 -3.59 -1.60 14.04
C SER A 129 -4.23 -2.76 13.28
N ILE A 130 -3.58 -3.16 12.18
CA ILE A 130 -4.06 -4.22 11.29
C ILE A 130 -2.91 -5.20 11.02
N ALA A 131 -3.07 -6.44 11.49
CA ALA A 131 -2.05 -7.48 11.47
C ALA A 131 -0.68 -6.98 11.99
N GLY A 132 -0.69 -6.44 13.22
CA GLY A 132 0.51 -6.00 13.94
C GLY A 132 1.16 -4.71 13.44
N GLN A 133 0.57 -4.00 12.49
CA GLN A 133 1.10 -2.75 11.95
C GLN A 133 0.05 -1.64 12.00
N TYR A 134 0.46 -0.45 12.44
CA TYR A 134 -0.41 0.72 12.41
C TYR A 134 -0.57 1.27 10.99
N ARG A 135 -1.82 1.50 10.60
CA ARG A 135 -2.22 1.98 9.29
C ARG A 135 -3.05 3.25 9.41
N GLY A 136 -2.94 4.10 8.41
CA GLY A 136 -3.73 5.33 8.28
C GLY A 136 -4.57 5.36 7.02
N GLN A 137 -5.03 6.56 6.66
CA GLN A 137 -5.73 6.83 5.40
C GLN A 137 -4.99 7.93 4.63
N CYS A 138 -4.72 7.71 3.35
CA CYS A 138 -4.18 8.75 2.46
C CYS A 138 -5.29 9.71 2.01
N ASN A 139 -4.92 10.83 1.40
CA ASN A 139 -5.88 11.84 0.94
C ASN A 139 -6.84 11.28 -0.12
N THR A 140 -6.30 10.59 -1.14
CA THR A 140 -7.08 10.01 -2.23
C THR A 140 -8.13 9.02 -1.72
N CYS A 141 -7.75 8.08 -0.84
CA CYS A 141 -8.69 7.10 -0.30
C CYS A 141 -9.70 7.73 0.67
N CYS A 142 -9.31 8.79 1.40
CA CYS A 142 -10.25 9.55 2.22
C CYS A 142 -11.34 10.19 1.36
N ASP A 143 -10.96 10.85 0.26
CA ASP A 143 -11.89 11.60 -0.58
C ASP A 143 -12.80 10.65 -1.37
N GLN A 144 -12.26 9.53 -1.87
CA GLN A 144 -13.05 8.44 -2.45
C GLN A 144 -14.10 7.90 -1.45
N ALA A 145 -13.69 7.58 -0.22
CA ALA A 145 -14.61 7.10 0.80
C ALA A 145 -15.68 8.15 1.16
N ARG A 146 -15.37 9.45 1.08
CA ARG A 146 -16.36 10.51 1.25
C ARG A 146 -17.37 10.52 0.09
N GLN A 147 -16.90 10.44 -1.15
CA GLN A 147 -17.75 10.42 -2.34
C GLN A 147 -18.66 9.20 -2.37
N GLU A 148 -18.13 8.00 -2.07
CA GLU A 148 -18.92 6.77 -1.97
C GLU A 148 -20.04 6.88 -0.94
N ARG A 149 -19.75 7.47 0.24
CA ARG A 149 -20.76 7.70 1.28
C ARG A 149 -21.86 8.68 0.82
N LEU A 150 -21.48 9.76 0.13
CA LEU A 150 -22.46 10.71 -0.40
C LEU A 150 -23.34 10.08 -1.47
N ARG A 151 -22.74 9.26 -2.35
CA ARG A 151 -23.48 8.54 -3.39
C ARG A 151 -24.50 7.57 -2.78
N ARG A 152 -24.08 6.73 -1.82
CA ARG A 152 -24.98 5.80 -1.12
C ARG A 152 -26.15 6.52 -0.45
N ARG A 153 -25.89 7.67 0.20
CA ARG A 153 -26.94 8.47 0.82
C ARG A 153 -28.00 8.95 -0.17
N ARG A 154 -27.59 9.37 -1.38
CA ARG A 154 -28.51 9.78 -2.45
C ARG A 154 -29.33 8.59 -2.95
N GLU A 155 -28.71 7.43 -3.10
CA GLU A 155 -29.37 6.21 -3.57
C GLU A 155 -30.40 5.68 -2.54
N THR A 156 -30.17 5.87 -1.23
CA THR A 156 -31.13 5.52 -0.17
C THR A 156 -32.21 6.57 0.11
N GLN A 157 -32.17 7.72 -0.56
CA GLN A 157 -33.18 8.79 -0.45
C GLN A 157 -34.24 8.73 -1.57
N VAL A 158 -34.22 7.65 -2.36
CA VAL A 158 -35.24 7.25 -3.34
C VAL A 158 -36.05 6.10 -2.75
#